data_AF-A0A3E0E148-F1
#
_entry.id   AF-A0A3E0E148-F1
#
_cell.length_a   1.000
_cell.length_b   1.000
_cell.length_c   1.000
_cell.angle_alpha   90.00
_cell.angle_beta   90.00
_cell.angle_gamma   90.00
#
_symmetry.space_group_name_H-M   'P 1'
#
loop_
_entity.id
_entity.type
_entity.pdbx_description
1 polymer ?
#
loop_
_entity_poly.entity_id
_entity_poly.type
_entity_poly.pdbx_seq_one_letter_code
_entity_poly.pdbx_strand_id
1 'polypeptide(L)' 'MKKDKAIQVLNEMPCEFDIEELIERLIFIEKVEEGLDQIKEGKVNSHESFKDISQKW' A
#
# COMPACT_ATOMS: atom_id res chain seq x y z
N MET A 1 1.16 8.25 -4.35
CA MET A 1 2.15 8.88 -3.43
C MET A 1 2.61 10.26 -3.92
N LYS A 2 2.70 11.23 -3.00
CA LYS A 2 3.29 12.56 -3.24
C LYS A 2 4.76 12.60 -2.82
N LYS A 3 5.56 13.44 -3.47
CA LYS A 3 6.99 13.64 -3.14
C LYS A 3 7.23 13.91 -1.66
N ASP A 4 6.44 14.81 -1.05
CA ASP A 4 6.62 15.17 0.37
C ASP A 4 6.41 13.98 1.31
N LYS A 5 5.53 13.05 0.92
CA LYS A 5 5.29 11.82 1.68
C LYS A 5 6.49 10.87 1.59
N ALA A 6 7.10 10.73 0.42
CA ALA A 6 8.32 9.94 0.26
C ALA A 6 9.49 10.51 1.09
N ILE A 7 9.63 11.84 1.12
CA ILE A 7 10.62 12.53 1.97
C ILE A 7 10.34 12.28 3.45
N GLN A 8 9.07 12.33 3.88
CA GLN A 8 8.68 12.00 5.25
C GLN A 8 9.11 10.57 5.61
N VAL A 9 8.82 9.60 4.74
CA VAL A 9 9.20 8.19 4.95
C VAL A 9 10.71 8.05 5.10
N LEU A 10 11.48 8.73 4.25
CA LEU A 10 12.95 8.73 4.31
C LEU A 10 13.47 9.33 5.62
N ASN A 11 12.86 10.42 6.10
CA ASN A 11 13.24 11.05 7.38
C ASN A 11 12.94 10.17 8.60
N GLU A 12 12.05 9.19 8.48
CA GLU A 12 11.73 8.22 9.53
C GLU A 12 12.64 6.98 9.50
N MET A 13 13.48 6.84 8.47
CA MET A 13 14.40 5.71 8.35
C MET A 13 15.67 5.92 9.20
N PRO A 14 16.37 4.84 9.58
CA PRO A 14 17.65 4.96 10.25
C PRO A 14 18.69 5.67 9.37
N CYS A 15 19.78 6.13 9.99
CA CYS A 15 20.86 6.83 9.27
C CYS A 15 21.52 5.96 8.19
N GLU A 16 21.56 4.64 8.40
CA GLU A 16 21.96 3.64 7.43
C GLU A 16 20.82 2.65 7.27
N PHE A 17 20.48 2.33 6.03
CA PHE A 17 19.39 1.41 5.69
C PHE A 17 19.67 0.79 4.32
N ASP A 18 18.98 -0.31 4.04
CA ASP A 18 19.06 -0.96 2.72
C ASP A 18 18.09 -0.27 1.74
N ILE A 19 18.54 -0.03 0.50
CA ILE A 19 17.72 0.62 -0.51
C ILE A 19 16.48 -0.20 -0.85
N GLU A 20 16.60 -1.53 -0.83
CA GLU A 20 15.47 -2.45 -0.98
C GLU A 20 14.38 -2.19 0.09
N GLU A 21 14.76 -1.93 1.34
CA GLU A 21 13.81 -1.66 2.44
C GLU A 21 13.03 -0.36 2.20
N LEU A 22 13.69 0.69 1.71
CA LEU A 22 13.01 1.93 1.33
C LEU A 22 11.99 1.68 0.22
N ILE A 23 12.38 0.94 -0.83
CA ILE A 23 11.51 0.64 -1.96
C ILE A 23 10.28 -0.14 -1.49
N GLU A 24 10.47 -1.19 -0.69
CA GLU A 24 9.37 -1.99 -0.14
C GLU A 24 8.41 -1.14 0.70
N ARG A 25 8.94 -0.29 1.58
CA ARG A 25 8.13 0.58 2.43
C ARG A 25 7.32 1.58 1.62
N LEU A 26 7.91 2.16 0.57
CA LEU A 26 7.21 3.08 -0.33
C LEU A 26 6.10 2.37 -1.13
N ILE A 27 6.36 1.16 -1.66
CA ILE A 27 5.36 0.34 -2.35
C ILE A 27 4.19 0.00 -1.43
N PHE A 28 4.49 -0.39 -0.18
CA PHE A 28 3.46 -0.71 0.80
C PHE A 28 2.54 0.49 1.07
N ILE A 29 3.13 1.67 1.30
CA ILE A 29 2.36 2.90 1.54
C ILE A 29 1.46 3.23 0.34
N GLU A 30 1.99 3.13 -0.89
CA GLU A 30 1.19 3.33 -2.11
C GLU A 30 -0.01 2.40 -2.14
N LYS A 31 0.19 1.11 -1.87
CA LYS A 31 -0.88 0.10 -1.89
C LYS A 31 -1.95 0.35 -0.84
N VAL A 32 -1.56 0.82 0.35
CA VAL A 32 -2.52 1.21 1.39
C VAL A 32 -3.30 2.44 0.96
N GLU A 33 -2.66 3.47 0.42
CA GLU A 33 -3.34 4.67 -0.09
C GLU A 33 -4.34 4.31 -1.20
N GLU A 34 -3.92 3.51 -2.19
CA GLU A 34 -4.79 2.98 -3.25
C GLU A 34 -5.98 2.21 -2.67
N GLY A 35 -5.77 1.36 -1.67
CA GLY A 35 -6.84 0.60 -1.01
C GLY A 35 -7.85 1.51 -0.28
N LEU A 36 -7.37 2.57 0.38
CA LEU A 36 -8.24 3.56 1.02
C LEU A 36 -9.09 4.32 0.01
N ASP A 37 -8.53 4.66 -1.14
CA ASP A 37 -9.27 5.34 -2.22
C ASP A 37 -10.29 4.40 -2.88
N GLN A 38 -9.95 3.12 -3.07
CA GLN A 38 -10.90 2.10 -3.52
C GLN A 38 -12.10 1.97 -2.58
N ILE A 39 -11.88 2.04 -1.26
CA ILE A 39 -12.98 2.03 -0.27
C ILE A 39 -13.90 3.25 -0.47
N LYS A 40 -13.34 4.45 -0.63
CA LYS A 40 -14.12 5.68 -0.87
C LYS A 40 -14.93 5.62 -2.16
N GLU A 41 -14.36 4.99 -3.20
CA GLU A 41 -15.01 4.79 -4.50
C GLU A 41 -15.99 3.62 -4.52
N GLY A 42 -16.15 2.89 -3.40
CA GLY A 42 -17.02 1.70 -3.32
C GLY A 42 -16.49 0.49 -4.08
N LYS A 43 -15.21 0.49 -4.50
CA LYS A 43 -14.52 -0.63 -5.15
C LYS A 43 -14.10 -1.68 -4.12
N VAL A 44 -15.09 -2.23 -3.41
CA VAL A 44 -14.90 -3.21 -2.35
C VAL A 44 -15.60 -4.52 -2.71
N ASN A 45 -15.01 -5.64 -2.34
CA ASN A 45 -15.65 -6.94 -2.48
C ASN A 45 -16.27 -7.33 -1.14
N SER A 46 -17.53 -7.79 -1.16
CA SER A 46 -18.12 -8.40 0.03
C SER A 46 -17.43 -9.73 0.35
N HIS A 47 -17.55 -10.16 1.60
CA HIS A 47 -17.01 -11.46 2.01
C HIS A 47 -17.55 -12.61 1.16
N GLU A 48 -18.85 -12.59 0.84
CA GLU A 48 -19.47 -13.61 -0.02
C GLU A 48 -18.93 -13.57 -1.45
N SER A 49 -18.79 -12.39 -2.05
CA SER A 49 -18.20 -12.25 -3.40
C SER A 49 -16.74 -12.71 -3.44
N PHE A 50 -16.00 -12.57 -2.34
CA PHE A 50 -14.60 -12.97 -2.27
C PHE A 50 -14.42 -14.49 -2.20
N LYS A 51 -15.35 -15.23 -1.58
CA LYS A 51 -15.29 -16.70 -1.52
C LYS A 51 -15.20 -17.30 -2.92
N ASP A 52 -16.01 -16.81 -3.86
CA ASP A 52 -16.04 -17.30 -5.25
C ASP A 52 -14.76 -16.95 -6.02
N ILE A 53 -14.11 -15.82 -5.69
CA ILE A 53 -12.84 -15.40 -6.29
C ILE A 53 -11.69 -16.26 -5.77
N SER A 54 -11.64 -16.50 -4.45
CA SER A 54 -10.56 -17.25 -3.80
C SER A 54 -10.47 -18.71 -4.23
N GLN A 55 -11.57 -19.31 -4.70
CA GLN A 55 -11.58 -20.68 -5.21
C GLN A 55 -10.85 -20.84 -6.56
N LYS A 56 -10.55 -19.74 -7.26
CA LYS A 56 -9.88 -19.74 -8.56
C LYS A 56 -8.36 -19.52 -8.47
N TRP A 57 -7.85 -19.30 -7.26
CA TRP A 57 -6.43 -19.16 -6.95
C TRP A 57 -5.86 -20.50 -6.49
#